data_AF-A0A1B8V870-F1
#
_entry.id   AF-A0A1B8V870-F1
#
_cell.length_a   1.000
_cell.length_b   1.000
_cell.length_c   1.000
_cell.angle_alpha   90.00
_cell.angle_beta   90.00
_cell.angle_gamma   90.00
#
_symmetry.space_group_name_H-M   'P 1'
#
loop_
_entity.id
_entity.type
_entity.pdbx_description
1 polymer ?
#
loop_
_entity_poly.entity_id
_entity_poly.type
_entity_poly.pdbx_seq_one_letter_code
_entity_poly.pdbx_strand_id
1 'polypeptide(L)'
;MARPVTCSLASLLMLLSLGGCAQNRTHELAPPPGGAQVHFSIKVPPDLAANPMRVMYRSAKCPATRSGADWTTYEEDGRHAIEVLPQRQGNSDLYVADLAVDGGGACQWQLSNVTFGVDYGNTSRFGADVKSGGGAEIILIFDENLPQQRSMYPPEIVNGDLTIKQDYYPWISESFLIRHEQLSRLFGNTNSFITYKVKQARNVTFEPVLHADYVVYSEGPKVKREGNYTRFTYPDGSVVADGDSKPDFRKLEAIRQGRQP
;
A
#
# COMPACT_ATOMS: atom_id res chain seq x y z
N MET A 1 -12.61 78.13 18.99
CA MET A 1 -13.44 76.97 18.62
C MET A 1 -12.72 76.21 17.52
N ALA A 2 -12.40 74.96 17.82
CA ALA A 2 -11.77 74.02 16.90
C ALA A 2 -12.80 73.50 15.89
N ARG A 3 -12.39 73.31 14.63
CA ARG A 3 -12.48 72.02 13.95
C ARG A 3 -11.59 71.97 12.70
N PRO A 4 -11.07 70.79 12.35
CA PRO A 4 -9.87 70.60 11.56
C PRO A 4 -10.19 70.23 10.10
N VAL A 5 -9.23 70.45 9.20
CA VAL A 5 -9.20 69.79 7.89
C VAL A 5 -8.09 68.74 7.95
N THR A 6 -8.52 67.48 7.99
CA THR A 6 -7.70 66.28 7.96
C THR A 6 -7.06 66.10 6.60
N CYS A 7 -5.74 66.30 6.51
CA CYS A 7 -4.95 65.87 5.37
C CYS A 7 -4.53 64.42 5.57
N SER A 8 -5.25 63.52 4.91
CA SER A 8 -4.93 62.10 4.84
C SER A 8 -3.80 61.89 3.83
N LEU A 9 -2.64 61.43 4.29
CA LEU A 9 -1.66 60.74 3.46
C LEU A 9 -1.15 59.56 4.26
N ALA A 10 -1.82 58.43 4.01
CA ALA A 10 -1.49 57.12 4.53
C ALA A 10 -0.10 56.71 4.03
N SER A 11 0.89 56.72 4.94
CA SER A 11 2.21 56.16 4.66
C SER A 11 2.21 54.68 5.04
N LEU A 12 2.04 53.85 4.01
CA LEU A 12 2.07 52.40 4.03
C LEU A 12 3.52 51.92 4.26
N LEU A 13 3.91 51.64 5.51
CA LEU A 13 5.08 50.81 5.80
C LEU A 13 4.64 49.34 5.93
N MET A 14 4.55 48.65 4.79
CA MET A 14 4.60 47.20 4.73
C MET A 14 6.03 46.74 5.01
N LEU A 15 6.33 46.47 6.28
CA LEU A 15 7.51 45.69 6.65
C LEU A 15 7.29 44.25 6.17
N LEU A 16 8.00 43.91 5.09
CA LEU A 16 8.12 42.57 4.55
C LEU A 16 8.67 41.61 5.62
N SER A 17 7.80 40.74 6.14
CA SER A 17 8.18 39.56 6.91
C SER A 17 8.74 38.47 5.98
N LEU A 18 9.92 38.70 5.41
CA LEU A 18 10.69 37.67 4.69
C LEU A 18 11.54 36.87 5.68
N GLY A 19 10.90 36.00 6.47
CA GLY A 19 11.57 35.23 7.51
C GLY A 19 10.87 33.95 7.94
N GLY A 20 10.21 33.23 7.02
CA GLY A 20 9.42 32.05 7.39
C GLY A 20 9.35 30.87 6.41
N CYS A 21 10.04 30.87 5.27
CA CYS A 21 9.91 29.80 4.26
C CYS A 21 11.23 29.11 3.85
N ALA A 22 12.34 29.34 4.55
CA ALA A 22 13.62 28.74 4.18
C ALA A 22 13.86 27.34 4.76
N GLN A 23 13.14 26.94 5.81
CA GLN A 23 13.35 25.64 6.47
C GLN A 23 12.67 24.45 5.78
N ASN A 24 11.70 24.68 4.88
CA ASN A 24 10.98 23.57 4.22
C ASN A 24 11.61 23.14 2.88
N ARG A 25 12.34 24.01 2.17
CA ARG A 25 12.95 23.66 0.87
C ARG A 25 14.11 22.66 0.98
N THR A 26 14.71 22.50 2.15
CA THR A 26 15.84 21.57 2.34
C THR A 26 15.42 20.11 2.33
N HIS A 27 14.15 19.80 2.62
CA HIS A 27 13.64 18.44 2.71
C HIS A 27 12.86 17.96 1.48
N GLU A 28 12.71 18.79 0.46
CA GLU A 28 12.03 18.42 -0.79
C GLU A 28 12.86 17.45 -1.64
N LEU A 29 12.17 16.61 -2.41
CA LEU A 29 12.78 15.82 -3.47
C LEU A 29 13.17 16.74 -4.64
N ALA A 30 14.35 16.54 -5.20
CA ALA A 30 14.75 17.17 -6.45
C ALA A 30 15.61 16.18 -7.24
N PRO A 31 14.98 15.16 -7.87
CA PRO A 31 15.69 14.15 -8.63
C PRO A 31 16.51 14.79 -9.77
N PRO A 32 17.73 14.30 -10.05
CA PRO A 32 18.52 14.83 -11.14
C PRO A 32 17.85 14.53 -12.51
N PRO A 33 17.88 15.48 -13.47
CA PRO A 33 17.38 15.23 -14.82
C PRO A 33 18.07 14.03 -15.47
N GLY A 34 17.29 13.11 -16.05
CA GLY A 34 17.81 11.87 -16.64
C GLY A 34 18.37 10.87 -15.62
N GLY A 35 18.10 11.08 -14.32
CA GLY A 35 18.44 10.15 -13.26
C GLY A 35 17.81 8.78 -13.46
N ALA A 36 18.44 7.76 -12.86
CA ALA A 36 17.98 6.40 -12.98
C ALA A 36 16.62 6.22 -12.28
N GLN A 37 15.73 5.47 -12.92
CA GLN A 37 14.36 5.25 -12.45
C GLN A 37 14.06 3.75 -12.34
N VAL A 38 13.00 3.45 -11.59
CA VAL A 38 12.33 2.15 -11.57
C VAL A 38 10.95 2.35 -12.18
N HIS A 39 10.69 1.62 -13.26
CA HIS A 39 9.41 1.60 -13.96
C HIS A 39 8.50 0.55 -13.33
N PHE A 40 7.33 0.97 -12.88
CA PHE A 40 6.29 0.11 -12.35
C PHE A 40 5.17 -0.05 -13.37
N SER A 41 4.73 -1.28 -13.56
CA SER A 41 3.61 -1.68 -14.42
C SER A 41 2.67 -2.57 -13.62
N ILE A 42 1.41 -2.18 -13.51
CA ILE A 42 0.36 -2.91 -12.78
C ILE A 42 -0.76 -3.23 -13.75
N LYS A 43 -1.00 -4.52 -13.99
CA LYS A 43 -2.13 -4.98 -14.80
C LYS A 43 -3.35 -5.14 -13.91
N VAL A 44 -4.35 -4.26 -14.06
CA VAL A 44 -5.51 -4.15 -13.15
C VAL A 44 -6.74 -4.86 -13.75
N PRO A 45 -7.22 -5.96 -13.13
CA PRO A 45 -8.43 -6.65 -13.58
C PRO A 45 -9.70 -5.79 -13.53
N PRO A 46 -10.75 -6.12 -14.31
CA PRO A 46 -11.98 -5.30 -14.46
C PRO A 46 -12.76 -4.92 -13.19
N ASP A 47 -12.55 -5.61 -12.06
CA ASP A 47 -13.23 -5.33 -10.77
C ASP A 47 -12.32 -4.64 -9.74
N LEU A 48 -11.06 -4.44 -10.08
CA LEU A 48 -10.04 -3.93 -9.17
C LEU A 48 -9.64 -2.50 -9.54
N ALA A 49 -9.00 -1.83 -8.59
CA ALA A 49 -8.39 -0.52 -8.76
C ALA A 49 -6.95 -0.57 -8.27
N ALA A 50 -6.04 0.13 -8.97
CA ALA A 50 -4.68 0.32 -8.48
C ALA A 50 -4.70 1.25 -7.26
N ASN A 51 -3.98 0.85 -6.22
CA ASN A 51 -3.82 1.65 -5.02
C ASN A 51 -2.80 2.76 -5.24
N PRO A 52 -2.92 3.90 -4.54
CA PRO A 52 -1.81 4.84 -4.39
C PRO A 52 -0.57 4.11 -3.88
N MET A 53 0.55 4.28 -4.58
CA MET A 53 1.83 3.73 -4.17
C MET A 53 2.36 4.54 -3.00
N ARG A 54 2.64 3.86 -1.88
CA ARG A 54 3.34 4.48 -0.74
C ARG A 54 4.83 4.33 -0.96
N VAL A 55 5.50 5.45 -1.19
CA VAL A 55 6.93 5.49 -1.53
C VAL A 55 7.70 6.14 -0.40
N MET A 56 8.78 5.50 0.01
CA MET A 56 9.68 5.98 1.05
C MET A 56 11.05 6.28 0.46
N TYR A 57 11.52 7.49 0.70
CA TYR A 57 12.91 7.87 0.52
C TYR A 57 13.59 8.05 1.88
N ARG A 58 14.89 7.72 1.94
CA ARG A 58 15.72 7.89 3.13
C ARG A 58 16.99 8.68 2.87
N SER A 59 17.53 9.28 3.93
CA SER A 59 18.76 10.05 3.85
C SER A 59 19.53 10.02 5.17
N ALA A 60 20.77 9.53 5.12
CA ALA A 60 21.74 9.70 6.21
C ALA A 60 22.21 11.16 6.37
N LYS A 61 22.05 12.00 5.33
CA LYS A 61 22.48 13.41 5.34
C LYS A 61 21.52 14.32 6.09
N CYS A 62 20.26 13.93 6.19
CA CYS A 62 19.23 14.63 6.96
C CYS A 62 18.66 13.69 8.03
N PRO A 63 19.47 13.28 9.02
CA PRO A 63 19.04 12.32 10.03
C PRO A 63 17.87 12.87 10.87
N ALA A 64 17.10 11.96 11.44
CA ALA A 64 16.06 12.28 12.39
C ALA A 64 16.43 11.75 13.78
N THR A 65 16.43 12.63 14.76
CA THR A 65 16.63 12.25 16.16
C THR A 65 15.41 11.49 16.69
N ARG A 66 15.67 10.42 17.44
CA ARG A 66 14.68 9.57 18.10
C ARG A 66 15.04 9.41 19.57
N SER A 67 14.02 9.15 20.37
CA SER A 67 14.18 8.80 21.78
C SER A 67 14.05 7.29 21.94
N GLY A 68 15.03 6.68 22.60
CA GLY A 68 15.02 5.29 23.03
C GLY A 68 14.04 5.08 24.19
N ALA A 69 13.73 3.81 24.46
CA ALA A 69 12.88 3.41 25.58
C ALA A 69 13.47 3.77 26.96
N ASP A 70 14.79 3.96 27.02
CA ASP A 70 15.57 4.39 28.17
C ASP A 70 15.78 5.92 28.22
N TRP A 71 15.04 6.68 27.40
CA TRP A 71 15.16 8.13 27.24
C TRP A 71 16.50 8.63 26.68
N THR A 72 17.35 7.72 26.18
CA THR A 72 18.52 8.11 25.39
C THR A 72 18.08 8.66 24.04
N THR A 73 18.96 9.41 23.38
CA THR A 73 18.72 9.87 22.01
C THR A 73 19.63 9.12 21.05
N TYR A 74 19.09 8.77 19.89
CA TYR A 74 19.85 8.19 18.80
C TYR A 74 19.38 8.79 17.48
N GLU A 75 20.22 8.70 16.46
CA GLU A 75 19.90 9.16 15.12
C GLU A 75 19.56 7.97 14.22
N GLU A 76 18.54 8.18 13.39
CA GLU A 76 18.21 7.30 12.28
C GLU A 76 18.23 8.12 10.98
N ASP A 77 18.37 7.45 9.84
CA ASP A 77 18.18 8.08 8.54
C ASP A 77 16.86 8.87 8.51
N GLY A 78 16.93 10.08 7.94
CA GLY A 78 15.76 10.88 7.62
C GLY A 78 14.79 10.10 6.76
N ARG A 79 13.50 10.44 6.85
CA ARG A 79 12.43 9.79 6.10
C ARG A 79 11.63 10.83 5.32
N HIS A 80 11.34 10.54 4.07
CA HIS A 80 10.49 11.34 3.20
C HIS A 80 9.47 10.43 2.51
N ALA A 81 8.22 10.47 2.98
CA ALA A 81 7.12 9.68 2.43
C ALA A 81 6.36 10.47 1.38
N ILE A 82 6.06 9.85 0.24
CA ILE A 82 5.17 10.40 -0.78
C ILE A 82 4.16 9.34 -1.21
N GLU A 83 3.04 9.79 -1.76
CA GLU A 83 2.10 8.95 -2.47
C GLU A 83 2.19 9.23 -3.96
N VAL A 84 2.22 8.16 -4.76
CA VAL A 84 2.23 8.25 -6.23
C VAL A 84 1.03 7.47 -6.77
N LEU A 85 0.18 8.13 -7.55
CA LEU A 85 -0.94 7.48 -8.22
C LEU A 85 -0.48 6.90 -9.56
N PRO A 86 -0.51 5.57 -9.75
CA PRO A 86 -0.25 4.98 -11.06
C PRO A 86 -1.22 5.52 -12.11
N GLN A 87 -0.71 5.87 -13.27
CA GLN A 87 -1.49 6.44 -14.37
C GLN A 87 -1.93 5.34 -15.33
N ARG A 88 -3.21 5.34 -15.69
CA ARG A 88 -3.74 4.40 -16.68
C ARG A 88 -3.17 4.69 -18.06
N GLN A 89 -2.62 3.68 -18.73
CA GLN A 89 -2.08 3.82 -20.07
C GLN A 89 -3.20 3.73 -21.12
N GLY A 90 -3.66 4.88 -21.60
CA GLY A 90 -4.75 4.95 -22.58
C GLY A 90 -6.01 4.22 -22.11
N ASN A 91 -6.61 3.42 -22.99
CA ASN A 91 -7.81 2.63 -22.69
C ASN A 91 -7.49 1.17 -22.30
N SER A 92 -6.30 0.88 -21.78
CA SER A 92 -5.87 -0.47 -21.38
C SER A 92 -6.20 -0.80 -19.91
N ASP A 93 -5.88 -2.01 -19.49
CA ASP A 93 -5.85 -2.44 -18.08
C ASP A 93 -4.49 -2.19 -17.41
N LEU A 94 -3.55 -1.51 -18.10
CA LEU A 94 -2.20 -1.26 -17.61
C LEU A 94 -2.09 0.11 -16.94
N TYR A 95 -1.56 0.11 -15.72
CA TYR A 95 -1.27 1.30 -14.91
C TYR A 95 0.23 1.41 -14.68
N VAL A 96 0.79 2.60 -14.90
CA VAL A 96 2.24 2.81 -14.86
C VAL A 96 2.64 3.94 -13.92
N ALA A 97 3.81 3.82 -13.32
CA ALA A 97 4.46 4.87 -12.55
C ALA A 97 5.97 4.74 -12.65
N ASP A 98 6.68 5.87 -12.71
CA ASP A 98 8.13 5.91 -12.68
C ASP A 98 8.59 6.57 -11.38
N LEU A 99 9.52 5.90 -10.68
CA LEU A 99 10.10 6.41 -9.44
C LEU A 99 11.60 6.62 -9.62
N ALA A 100 12.09 7.80 -9.21
CA ALA A 100 13.52 8.07 -9.18
C ALA A 100 14.22 7.20 -8.13
N VAL A 101 15.33 6.56 -8.49
CA VAL A 101 16.18 5.86 -7.52
C VAL A 101 16.89 6.89 -6.64
N ASP A 102 17.46 7.91 -7.29
CA ASP A 102 18.02 9.10 -6.63
C ASP A 102 16.94 10.19 -6.58
N GLY A 103 16.34 10.36 -5.41
CA GLY A 103 15.37 11.42 -5.11
C GLY A 103 16.00 12.81 -4.99
N GLY A 104 17.34 12.89 -4.89
CA GLY A 104 18.09 14.13 -4.91
C GLY A 104 17.72 15.12 -3.80
N GLY A 105 17.70 16.41 -4.14
CA GLY A 105 17.48 17.49 -3.17
C GLY A 105 18.66 17.72 -2.22
N ALA A 106 18.51 18.66 -1.29
CA ALA A 106 19.59 19.01 -0.35
C ALA A 106 19.97 17.82 0.57
N CYS A 107 18.97 16.98 0.89
CA CYS A 107 19.14 15.76 1.66
C CYS A 107 19.66 14.55 0.86
N GLN A 108 19.80 14.60 -0.47
CA GLN A 108 20.25 13.45 -1.27
C GLN A 108 19.40 12.19 -1.00
N TRP A 109 18.09 12.36 -1.06
CA TRP A 109 17.12 11.31 -0.81
C TRP A 109 17.35 10.09 -1.71
N GLN A 110 17.33 8.88 -1.14
CA GLN A 110 17.43 7.62 -1.90
C GLN A 110 16.18 6.77 -1.71
N LEU A 111 15.71 6.14 -2.78
CA LEU A 111 14.55 5.24 -2.74
C LEU A 111 14.83 4.08 -1.78
N SER A 112 13.97 3.90 -0.77
CA SER A 112 14.13 2.91 0.29
C SER A 112 13.15 1.76 0.16
N ASN A 113 11.85 2.06 0.05
CA ASN A 113 10.83 1.04 -0.14
C ASN A 113 9.58 1.60 -0.81
N VAL A 114 8.82 0.70 -1.43
CA VAL A 114 7.57 1.00 -2.13
C VAL A 114 6.54 -0.05 -1.73
N THR A 115 5.39 0.38 -1.23
CA THR A 115 4.19 -0.47 -1.16
C THR A 115 3.24 -0.08 -2.27
N PHE A 116 2.79 -1.07 -3.05
CA PHE A 116 1.81 -0.88 -4.12
C PHE A 116 0.92 -2.12 -4.22
N GLY A 117 -0.18 -2.02 -4.95
CA GLY A 117 -1.12 -3.13 -5.03
C GLY A 117 -2.42 -2.76 -5.70
N VAL A 118 -3.39 -3.66 -5.55
CA VAL A 118 -4.76 -3.47 -6.03
C VAL A 118 -5.76 -3.84 -4.94
N ASP A 119 -6.88 -3.11 -4.92
CA ASP A 119 -8.05 -3.38 -4.08
C ASP A 119 -9.31 -3.50 -4.96
N TYR A 120 -10.42 -3.95 -4.38
CA TYR A 120 -11.72 -3.82 -5.05
C TYR A 120 -12.06 -2.35 -5.28
N GLY A 121 -12.27 -1.96 -6.54
CA GLY A 121 -12.76 -0.62 -6.87
C GLY A 121 -14.23 -0.43 -6.48
N ASN A 122 -14.99 -1.52 -6.45
CA ASN A 122 -16.38 -1.55 -6.02
C ASN A 122 -16.73 -2.91 -5.41
N THR A 123 -17.34 -2.90 -4.22
CA THR A 123 -17.71 -4.10 -3.47
C THR A 123 -19.22 -4.40 -3.52
N SER A 124 -20.03 -3.57 -4.19
CA SER A 124 -21.49 -3.71 -4.22
C SER A 124 -21.98 -5.05 -4.76
N ARG A 125 -21.19 -5.73 -5.62
CA ARG A 125 -21.50 -7.09 -6.10
C ARG A 125 -21.56 -8.13 -4.99
N PHE A 126 -20.97 -7.86 -3.83
CA PHE A 126 -20.96 -8.75 -2.67
C PHE A 126 -22.05 -8.41 -1.64
N GLY A 127 -22.72 -7.27 -1.77
CA GLY A 127 -23.73 -6.76 -0.85
C GLY A 127 -23.54 -5.28 -0.55
N ALA A 128 -24.62 -4.59 -0.20
CA ALA A 128 -24.60 -3.14 0.03
C ALA A 128 -23.71 -2.73 1.23
N ASP A 129 -23.62 -3.58 2.26
CA ASP A 129 -22.86 -3.29 3.49
C ASP A 129 -21.45 -3.90 3.49
N VAL A 130 -21.04 -4.56 2.39
CA VAL A 130 -19.73 -5.18 2.28
C VAL A 130 -18.68 -4.11 2.00
N LYS A 131 -17.73 -3.94 2.92
CA LYS A 131 -16.61 -2.99 2.77
C LYS A 131 -15.39 -3.67 2.16
N SER A 132 -14.46 -2.89 1.61
CA SER A 132 -13.13 -3.43 1.28
C SER A 132 -12.36 -3.73 2.59
N GLY A 133 -11.89 -4.97 2.73
CA GLY A 133 -11.16 -5.46 3.89
C GLY A 133 -9.66 -5.61 3.67
N GLY A 134 -9.18 -5.40 2.44
CA GLY A 134 -7.77 -5.47 2.08
C GLY A 134 -7.53 -6.20 0.76
N GLY A 135 -6.49 -5.76 0.07
CA GLY A 135 -6.21 -6.12 -1.30
C GLY A 135 -4.93 -6.94 -1.46
N ALA A 136 -4.48 -6.99 -2.71
CA ALA A 136 -3.24 -7.62 -3.10
C ALA A 136 -2.12 -6.58 -3.03
N GLU A 137 -1.46 -6.51 -1.87
CA GLU A 137 -0.37 -5.55 -1.62
C GLU A 137 1.02 -6.22 -1.67
N ILE A 138 1.94 -5.53 -2.35
CA ILE A 138 3.34 -5.89 -2.55
C ILE A 138 4.22 -4.83 -1.87
N ILE A 139 5.27 -5.27 -1.18
CA ILE A 139 6.30 -4.39 -0.61
C ILE A 139 7.63 -4.70 -1.29
N LEU A 140 8.25 -3.68 -1.90
CA LEU A 140 9.62 -3.77 -2.41
C LEU A 140 10.55 -2.96 -1.54
N ILE A 141 11.67 -3.56 -1.15
CA ILE A 141 12.73 -2.96 -0.37
C ILE A 141 13.95 -2.80 -1.27
N PHE A 142 14.46 -1.58 -1.40
CA PHE A 142 15.59 -1.20 -2.26
C PHE A 142 16.88 -0.96 -1.47
N ASP A 143 16.80 -0.85 -0.14
CA ASP A 143 17.94 -0.60 0.74
C ASP A 143 18.08 -1.68 1.85
N GLU A 144 18.93 -1.41 2.84
CA GLU A 144 19.14 -2.28 3.99
C GLU A 144 18.17 -1.99 5.15
N ASN A 145 17.27 -1.02 4.98
CA ASN A 145 16.38 -0.60 6.03
C ASN A 145 15.10 -1.42 6.05
N LEU A 146 14.50 -1.50 7.24
CA LEU A 146 13.20 -2.13 7.41
C LEU A 146 12.09 -1.21 6.86
N PRO A 147 11.19 -1.71 6.01
CA PRO A 147 10.08 -0.92 5.48
C PRO A 147 9.10 -0.49 6.59
N GLN A 148 8.28 0.53 6.29
CA GLN A 148 7.28 1.03 7.24
C GLN A 148 6.21 -0.02 7.55
N GLN A 149 5.76 -0.74 6.54
CA GLN A 149 4.89 -1.90 6.67
C GLN A 149 5.73 -3.16 6.64
N ARG A 150 5.35 -4.13 7.47
CA ARG A 150 6.08 -5.39 7.60
C ARG A 150 5.17 -6.54 7.25
N SER A 151 5.71 -7.46 6.47
CA SER A 151 5.15 -8.80 6.36
C SER A 151 5.54 -9.62 7.58
N MET A 152 4.75 -10.66 7.85
CA MET A 152 5.07 -11.65 8.87
C MET A 152 6.25 -12.55 8.44
N TYR A 153 6.50 -12.65 7.14
CA TYR A 153 7.56 -13.47 6.56
C TYR A 153 8.75 -12.61 6.10
N PRO A 154 9.98 -13.16 6.11
CA PRO A 154 11.14 -12.47 5.59
C PRO A 154 10.98 -12.16 4.09
N PRO A 155 11.63 -11.09 3.58
CA PRO A 155 11.57 -10.76 2.17
C PRO A 155 12.31 -11.78 1.32
N GLU A 156 11.77 -12.12 0.15
CA GLU A 156 12.49 -12.85 -0.88
C GLU A 156 13.51 -11.91 -1.56
N ILE A 157 14.76 -12.36 -1.74
CA ILE A 157 15.81 -11.55 -2.35
C ILE A 157 15.84 -11.80 -3.86
N VAL A 158 15.67 -10.73 -4.64
CA VAL A 158 15.65 -10.78 -6.11
C VAL A 158 16.72 -9.85 -6.67
N ASN A 159 17.44 -10.29 -7.70
CA ASN A 159 18.40 -9.47 -8.43
C ASN A 159 17.84 -9.17 -9.84
N GLY A 160 17.81 -7.90 -10.23
CA GLY A 160 17.28 -7.45 -11.51
C GLY A 160 15.77 -7.23 -11.50
N ASP A 161 15.21 -7.20 -12.71
CA ASP A 161 13.80 -6.91 -12.94
C ASP A 161 12.89 -8.01 -12.38
N LEU A 162 11.69 -7.61 -11.98
CA LEU A 162 10.76 -8.47 -11.25
C LEU A 162 9.40 -8.49 -11.92
N THR A 163 8.86 -9.69 -12.15
CA THR A 163 7.47 -9.90 -12.55
C THR A 163 6.78 -10.73 -11.47
N ILE A 164 5.71 -10.18 -10.90
CA ILE A 164 4.93 -10.79 -9.83
C ILE A 164 3.58 -11.16 -10.42
N LYS A 165 3.30 -12.45 -10.52
CA LYS A 165 2.02 -12.95 -11.02
C LYS A 165 1.40 -13.83 -9.96
N GLN A 166 0.20 -13.48 -9.51
CA GLN A 166 -0.46 -14.16 -8.40
C GLN A 166 -1.96 -14.31 -8.64
N ASP A 167 -2.47 -15.49 -8.32
CA ASP A 167 -3.90 -15.80 -8.35
C ASP A 167 -4.58 -15.30 -7.07
N TYR A 168 -5.70 -14.61 -7.24
CA TYR A 168 -6.52 -14.07 -6.18
C TYR A 168 -7.98 -14.49 -6.33
N TYR A 169 -8.61 -14.76 -5.20
CA TYR A 169 -10.00 -15.17 -5.06
C TYR A 169 -10.76 -14.18 -4.19
N PRO A 170 -12.03 -13.87 -4.51
CA PRO A 170 -12.88 -13.10 -3.61
C PRO A 170 -13.13 -13.87 -2.31
N TRP A 171 -12.76 -13.28 -1.17
CA TRP A 171 -13.15 -13.77 0.15
C TRP A 171 -14.05 -12.76 0.84
N ILE A 172 -15.31 -13.15 1.05
CA ILE A 172 -16.32 -12.35 1.74
C ILE A 172 -16.48 -12.88 3.16
N SER A 173 -16.00 -12.12 4.13
CA SER A 173 -16.03 -12.49 5.54
C SER A 173 -17.06 -11.69 6.32
N GLU A 174 -17.89 -12.37 7.10
CA GLU A 174 -18.83 -11.77 8.05
C GLU A 174 -18.41 -12.11 9.49
N SER A 175 -18.27 -11.08 10.32
CA SER A 175 -17.85 -11.22 11.72
C SER A 175 -18.92 -10.67 12.67
N PHE A 176 -19.02 -11.22 13.88
CA PHE A 176 -20.05 -10.84 14.87
C PHE A 176 -19.51 -10.46 16.26
N LEU A 177 -18.42 -11.08 16.72
CA LEU A 177 -18.03 -11.07 18.15
C LEU A 177 -17.50 -9.74 18.71
N ILE A 178 -16.93 -8.87 17.86
CA ILE A 178 -16.43 -7.55 18.26
C ILE A 178 -17.37 -6.48 17.72
N ARG A 179 -17.65 -6.57 16.43
CA ARG A 179 -18.59 -5.75 15.69
C ARG A 179 -19.17 -6.61 14.57
N HIS A 180 -20.43 -6.36 14.23
CA HIS A 180 -21.01 -6.89 13.01
C HIS A 180 -20.39 -6.17 11.80
N GLU A 181 -19.65 -6.91 10.98
CA GLU A 181 -19.03 -6.37 9.78
C GLU A 181 -18.92 -7.42 8.67
N GLN A 182 -19.10 -6.95 7.44
CA GLN A 182 -18.83 -7.72 6.24
C GLN A 182 -17.70 -7.07 5.45
N LEU A 183 -16.69 -7.86 5.11
CA LEU A 183 -15.49 -7.41 4.42
C LEU A 183 -15.25 -8.27 3.18
N SER A 184 -14.87 -7.65 2.08
CA SER A 184 -14.35 -8.30 0.88
C SER A 184 -12.83 -8.19 0.85
N ARG A 185 -12.16 -9.31 0.58
CA ARG A 185 -10.70 -9.39 0.54
C ARG A 185 -10.24 -10.06 -0.75
N LEU A 186 -9.06 -9.67 -1.23
CA LEU A 186 -8.34 -10.45 -2.23
C LEU A 186 -7.53 -11.54 -1.53
N PHE A 187 -8.00 -12.78 -1.61
CA PHE A 187 -7.37 -13.92 -0.98
C PHE A 187 -6.44 -14.63 -1.97
N GLY A 188 -5.14 -14.64 -1.68
CA GLY A 188 -4.13 -15.34 -2.48
C GLY A 188 -3.41 -16.42 -1.67
N ASN A 189 -2.40 -17.02 -2.28
CA ASN A 189 -1.57 -18.06 -1.65
C ASN A 189 -0.80 -17.55 -0.41
N THR A 190 -0.55 -16.25 -0.34
CA THR A 190 0.15 -15.61 0.77
C THR A 190 -0.82 -14.90 1.68
N ASN A 191 -0.61 -15.09 2.98
CA ASN A 191 -1.45 -14.58 4.05
C ASN A 191 -1.08 -13.17 4.55
N SER A 192 -0.06 -12.59 3.96
CA SER A 192 0.49 -11.29 4.31
C SER A 192 0.99 -10.61 3.04
N PHE A 193 1.45 -9.37 3.19
CA PHE A 193 2.16 -8.64 2.14
C PHE A 193 3.25 -9.50 1.52
N ILE A 194 3.20 -9.67 0.20
CA ILE A 194 4.32 -10.28 -0.51
C ILE A 194 5.45 -9.26 -0.50
N THR A 195 6.59 -9.64 0.07
CA THR A 195 7.71 -8.72 0.28
C THR A 195 8.94 -9.22 -0.47
N TYR A 196 9.52 -8.35 -1.29
CA TYR A 196 10.78 -8.60 -1.96
C TYR A 196 11.83 -7.58 -1.53
N LYS A 197 13.06 -8.03 -1.39
CA LYS A 197 14.24 -7.17 -1.39
C LYS A 197 14.86 -7.22 -2.77
N VAL A 198 14.73 -6.11 -3.50
CA VAL A 198 15.11 -6.02 -4.90
C VAL A 198 16.45 -5.30 -5.04
N LYS A 199 17.40 -5.93 -5.74
CA LYS A 199 18.69 -5.34 -6.07
C LYS A 199 18.71 -5.00 -7.55
N GLN A 200 19.01 -3.75 -7.88
CA GLN A 200 19.24 -3.30 -9.27
C GLN A 200 18.02 -3.45 -10.22
N ALA A 201 16.80 -3.59 -9.70
CA ALA A 201 15.60 -3.62 -10.51
C ALA A 201 15.40 -2.29 -11.25
N ARG A 202 15.09 -2.36 -12.54
CA ARG A 202 14.67 -1.23 -13.38
C ARG A 202 13.23 -1.34 -13.79
N ASN A 203 12.71 -2.55 -13.92
CA ASN A 203 11.32 -2.82 -14.26
C ASN A 203 10.70 -3.74 -13.21
N VAL A 204 9.50 -3.34 -12.76
CA VAL A 204 8.66 -4.09 -11.84
C VAL A 204 7.29 -4.24 -12.49
N THR A 205 6.87 -5.47 -12.73
CA THR A 205 5.55 -5.79 -13.25
C THR A 205 4.74 -6.56 -12.22
N PHE A 206 3.49 -6.16 -11.99
CA PHE A 206 2.55 -6.87 -11.15
C PHE A 206 1.30 -7.23 -11.94
N GLU A 207 1.01 -8.54 -12.00
CA GLU A 207 -0.11 -9.15 -12.69
C GLU A 207 -1.00 -9.93 -11.69
N PRO A 208 -1.86 -9.25 -10.92
CA PRO A 208 -2.90 -9.93 -10.16
C PRO A 208 -3.91 -10.59 -11.11
N VAL A 209 -4.12 -11.89 -10.94
CA VAL A 209 -5.12 -12.67 -11.68
C VAL A 209 -6.33 -12.88 -10.77
N LEU A 210 -7.43 -12.17 -11.06
CA LEU A 210 -8.66 -12.29 -10.28
C LEU A 210 -9.56 -13.41 -10.83
N HIS A 211 -9.79 -14.44 -10.02
CA HIS A 211 -10.77 -15.49 -10.29
C HIS A 211 -12.14 -15.09 -9.74
N ALA A 212 -12.77 -14.11 -10.38
CA ALA A 212 -13.95 -13.40 -9.90
C ALA A 212 -15.16 -14.30 -9.56
N ASP A 213 -15.29 -15.45 -10.21
CA ASP A 213 -16.42 -16.38 -10.04
C ASP A 213 -16.23 -17.39 -8.90
N TYR A 214 -15.02 -17.47 -8.35
CA TYR A 214 -14.66 -18.44 -7.31
C TYR A 214 -14.66 -17.78 -5.94
N VAL A 215 -15.84 -17.34 -5.51
CA VAL A 215 -16.05 -16.64 -4.24
C VAL A 215 -16.10 -17.61 -3.07
N VAL A 216 -15.30 -17.36 -2.03
CA VAL A 216 -15.42 -18.03 -0.73
C VAL A 216 -16.10 -17.11 0.28
N TYR A 217 -17.09 -17.65 0.99
CA TYR A 217 -17.78 -16.93 2.07
C TYR A 217 -17.34 -17.49 3.41
N SER A 218 -17.16 -16.63 4.41
CA SER A 218 -16.93 -17.08 5.78
C SER A 218 -17.87 -16.41 6.77
N GLU A 219 -18.54 -17.20 7.60
CA GLU A 219 -19.36 -16.72 8.71
C GLU A 219 -18.62 -16.99 10.03
N GLY A 220 -18.23 -15.93 10.74
CA GLY A 220 -17.64 -16.04 12.06
C GLY A 220 -18.66 -16.52 13.11
N PRO A 221 -18.20 -17.07 14.24
CA PRO A 221 -19.10 -17.51 15.29
C PRO A 221 -19.83 -16.33 15.96
N LYS A 222 -21.11 -16.50 16.30
CA LYS A 222 -21.90 -15.48 17.04
C LYS A 222 -21.62 -15.48 18.54
N VAL A 223 -21.10 -16.59 19.06
CA VAL A 223 -20.74 -16.78 20.47
C VAL A 223 -19.40 -17.49 20.56
N LYS A 224 -18.46 -16.97 21.37
CA LYS A 224 -17.20 -17.66 21.67
C LYS A 224 -17.46 -18.88 22.55
N ARG A 225 -17.36 -20.06 21.96
CA ARG A 225 -17.42 -21.36 22.65
C ARG A 225 -16.54 -22.35 21.89
N GLU A 226 -15.97 -23.31 22.60
CA GLU A 226 -15.28 -24.43 21.97
C GLU A 226 -16.19 -25.14 20.96
N GLY A 227 -15.66 -25.46 19.78
CA GLY A 227 -16.41 -26.04 18.66
C GLY A 227 -17.17 -25.03 17.80
N ASN A 228 -17.32 -23.76 18.22
CA ASN A 228 -17.89 -22.71 17.38
C ASN A 228 -16.79 -22.07 16.52
N TYR A 229 -16.47 -22.72 15.41
CA TYR A 229 -15.48 -22.23 14.46
C TYR A 229 -16.09 -21.35 13.37
N THR A 230 -15.23 -20.58 12.70
CA THR A 230 -15.60 -19.88 11.46
C THR A 230 -15.99 -20.92 10.41
N ARG A 231 -17.12 -20.70 9.75
CA ARG A 231 -17.64 -21.58 8.70
C ARG A 231 -17.30 -21.02 7.33
N PHE A 232 -16.48 -21.73 6.55
CA PHE A 232 -16.13 -21.39 5.18
C PHE A 232 -17.02 -22.15 4.20
N THR A 233 -17.67 -21.44 3.28
CA THR A 233 -18.45 -22.01 2.18
C THR A 233 -17.73 -21.73 0.86
N TYR A 234 -17.34 -22.79 0.16
CA TYR A 234 -16.55 -22.73 -1.08
C TYR A 234 -17.44 -22.69 -2.33
N PRO A 235 -16.89 -22.33 -3.50
CA PRO A 235 -17.66 -22.23 -4.75
C PRO A 235 -18.35 -23.53 -5.20
N ASP A 236 -17.82 -24.68 -4.81
CA ASP A 236 -18.40 -26.00 -5.08
C ASP A 236 -19.55 -26.39 -4.11
N GLY A 237 -19.92 -25.49 -3.20
CA GLY A 237 -20.92 -25.72 -2.16
C GLY A 237 -20.41 -26.47 -0.93
N SER A 238 -19.14 -26.90 -0.93
CA SER A 238 -18.56 -27.56 0.24
C SER A 238 -18.33 -26.58 1.40
N VAL A 239 -18.38 -27.12 2.62
CA VAL A 239 -18.33 -26.34 3.84
C VAL A 239 -17.26 -26.88 4.78
N VAL A 240 -16.44 -26.00 5.33
CA VAL A 240 -15.38 -26.34 6.30
C VAL A 240 -15.55 -25.47 7.54
N ALA A 241 -15.43 -26.09 8.72
CA ALA A 241 -15.47 -25.42 10.03
C ALA A 241 -14.58 -26.20 11.00
N ASP A 242 -13.27 -26.14 10.78
CA ASP A 242 -12.24 -26.95 11.45
C ASP A 242 -11.38 -26.14 12.44
N GLY A 243 -11.67 -24.85 12.60
CA GLY A 243 -10.94 -23.94 13.50
C GLY A 243 -9.96 -23.02 12.80
N ASP A 244 -9.81 -23.14 11.48
CA ASP A 244 -8.97 -22.22 10.73
C ASP A 244 -9.51 -20.78 10.73
N SER A 245 -8.58 -19.82 10.68
CA SER A 245 -8.89 -18.39 10.64
C SER A 245 -9.07 -17.86 9.20
N LYS A 246 -8.88 -18.71 8.19
CA LYS A 246 -8.85 -18.35 6.78
C LYS A 246 -9.35 -19.50 5.88
N PRO A 247 -9.74 -19.21 4.63
CA PRO A 247 -9.98 -20.24 3.63
C PRO A 247 -8.71 -21.03 3.27
N ASP A 248 -8.88 -22.21 2.69
CA ASP A 248 -7.81 -23.02 2.10
C ASP A 248 -7.62 -22.63 0.63
N PHE A 249 -6.46 -22.05 0.33
CA PHE A 249 -6.06 -21.67 -1.01
C PHE A 249 -5.93 -22.88 -1.96
N ARG A 250 -5.38 -24.01 -1.48
CA ARG A 250 -5.21 -25.21 -2.31
C ARG A 250 -6.55 -25.80 -2.70
N LYS A 251 -7.52 -25.76 -1.79
CA LYS A 251 -8.89 -26.17 -2.07
C LYS A 251 -9.55 -25.29 -3.13
N LEU A 252 -9.38 -23.96 -3.04
CA LEU A 252 -9.86 -23.03 -4.08
C LEU A 252 -9.23 -23.33 -5.46
N GLU A 253 -7.91 -23.55 -5.50
CA GLU A 253 -7.22 -23.94 -6.72
C GLU A 253 -7.73 -25.27 -7.30
N ALA A 254 -7.96 -26.28 -6.45
CA ALA A 254 -8.50 -27.56 -6.88
C ALA A 254 -9.90 -27.41 -7.50
N ILE A 255 -10.79 -26.68 -6.83
CA ILE A 255 -12.15 -26.38 -7.32
C ILE A 255 -12.08 -25.65 -8.67
N ARG A 256 -11.25 -24.59 -8.77
CA ARG A 256 -11.07 -23.82 -10.01
C ARG A 256 -10.57 -24.66 -11.17
N GLN A 257 -9.64 -25.58 -10.90
CA GLN A 257 -9.03 -26.42 -11.92
C GLN A 257 -9.85 -27.68 -12.23
N GLY A 258 -11.02 -27.87 -11.58
CA GLY A 258 -11.84 -29.08 -11.74
C GLY A 258 -11.16 -30.35 -11.24
N ARG A 259 -10.20 -30.22 -10.32
CA ARG A 259 -9.53 -31.35 -9.66
C ARG A 259 -10.33 -31.73 -8.43
N GLN A 260 -10.49 -33.03 -8.17
CA GLN A 260 -11.04 -33.46 -6.88
C GLN A 260 -10.11 -32.96 -5.76
N PRO A 261 -10.62 -32.22 -4.76
CA PRO A 261 -9.83 -31.68 -3.67
C PRO A 261 -9.32 -32.77 -2.71
#